data_AF-A0A534CH29-F1
#
_entry.id   AF-A0A534CH29-F1
#
_cell.length_a   1.000
_cell.length_b   1.000
_cell.length_c   1.000
_cell.angle_alpha   90.00
_cell.angle_beta   90.00
_cell.angle_gamma   90.00
#
_symmetry.space_group_name_H-M   'P 1'
#
loop_
_entity.id
_entity.type
_entity.pdbx_description
1 polymer ?
#
loop_
_entity_poly.entity_id
_entity_poly.type
_entity_poly.pdbx_seq_one_letter_code
_entity_poly.pdbx_strand_id
1 'polypeptide(L)'
;MRTMLPLGVAAVACALALTAAYATHPRIPPGHHEVPPDQCPLIGSRPDGRPPGPVERLLNPKKNRRTAPAPQDMDSSVTLARMLAPGDDRTRFIETQGAEITGYVVKVEQGGHPETANCGNLTLKFTDTHITVAVGPTTDLTTTLIVEVTPWWRQEMKKHGIDWSTPTLNQTLTGKKVKFTGWLLFDVDHIKEATNTQPAHAPKPPWRRTVWEIHPVTAIQAVP
;
A
#
# COMPACT_ATOMS: atom_id res chain seq x y z
N MET A 1 42.89 -56.26 21.55
CA MET A 1 43.11 -55.14 20.61
C MET A 1 42.21 -55.34 19.41
N ARG A 2 41.09 -54.62 19.34
CA ARG A 2 40.17 -54.62 18.19
C ARG A 2 40.22 -53.23 17.57
N THR A 3 40.71 -53.16 16.34
CA THR A 3 40.91 -51.95 15.56
C THR A 3 39.56 -51.43 15.05
N MET A 4 39.25 -50.17 15.36
CA MET A 4 38.05 -49.46 14.92
C MET A 4 38.18 -49.02 13.46
N LEU A 5 37.13 -49.21 12.65
CA LEU A 5 36.92 -48.52 11.38
C LEU A 5 36.31 -47.12 11.66
N PRO A 6 36.74 -46.04 10.98
CA PRO A 6 36.08 -44.75 11.11
C PRO A 6 34.84 -44.69 10.21
N LEU A 7 33.70 -44.25 10.78
CA LEU A 7 32.55 -43.79 10.02
C LEU A 7 32.90 -42.46 9.35
N GLY A 8 33.00 -42.48 8.02
CA GLY A 8 33.05 -41.27 7.21
C GLY A 8 31.68 -40.59 7.21
N VAL A 9 31.64 -39.34 7.68
CA VAL A 9 30.47 -38.46 7.67
C VAL A 9 30.17 -38.06 6.22
N ALA A 10 29.02 -38.46 5.69
CA ALA A 10 28.52 -37.95 4.41
C ALA A 10 27.99 -36.52 4.61
N ALA A 11 28.73 -35.53 4.10
CA ALA A 11 28.27 -34.15 4.04
C ALA A 11 27.18 -34.02 2.97
N VAL A 12 25.92 -33.92 3.39
CA VAL A 12 24.80 -33.54 2.52
C VAL A 12 24.87 -32.04 2.33
N ALA A 13 25.42 -31.60 1.19
CA ALA A 13 25.34 -30.21 0.76
C ALA A 13 23.89 -29.91 0.34
N CYS A 14 23.12 -29.32 1.25
CA CYS A 14 21.79 -28.80 0.95
C CYS A 14 21.96 -27.47 0.20
N ALA A 15 21.91 -27.52 -1.13
CA ALA A 15 21.88 -26.34 -1.98
C ALA A 15 20.51 -25.66 -1.80
N LEU A 16 20.47 -24.61 -0.97
CA LEU A 16 19.34 -23.68 -0.90
C LEU A 16 19.28 -22.91 -2.23
N ALA A 17 18.40 -23.34 -3.12
CA ALA A 17 18.01 -22.57 -4.29
C ALA A 17 17.25 -21.33 -3.81
N LEU A 18 17.91 -20.18 -3.77
CA LEU A 18 17.25 -18.87 -3.70
C LEU A 18 16.51 -18.64 -5.03
N THR A 19 15.25 -19.05 -5.09
CA THR A 19 14.34 -18.54 -6.13
C THR A 19 13.97 -17.11 -5.75
N ALA A 20 14.70 -16.14 -6.31
CA ALA A 20 14.24 -14.77 -6.32
C ALA A 20 12.92 -14.73 -7.09
N ALA A 21 11.80 -14.58 -6.37
CA ALA A 21 10.53 -14.25 -6.97
C ALA A 21 10.67 -12.86 -7.57
N TYR A 22 11.01 -12.78 -8.86
CA TYR A 22 10.90 -11.54 -9.62
C TYR A 22 9.45 -11.10 -9.54
N ALA A 23 9.19 -9.98 -8.85
CA ALA A 23 7.92 -9.29 -8.94
C ALA A 23 7.69 -9.01 -10.43
N THR A 24 6.68 -9.65 -11.02
CA THR A 24 6.36 -9.48 -12.43
C THR A 24 5.75 -8.10 -12.60
N HIS A 25 6.55 -7.12 -13.01
CA HIS A 25 6.02 -5.82 -13.40
C HIS A 25 4.93 -6.02 -14.47
N PRO A 26 3.84 -5.23 -14.43
CA PRO A 26 2.81 -5.30 -15.45
C PRO A 26 3.43 -5.14 -16.84
N ARG A 27 3.12 -6.05 -17.77
CA ARG A 27 3.53 -5.86 -19.17
C ARG A 27 2.79 -4.64 -19.72
N ILE A 28 3.53 -3.63 -20.12
CA ILE A 28 2.98 -2.42 -20.76
C ILE A 28 2.54 -2.80 -22.18
N PRO A 29 1.24 -2.72 -22.53
CA PRO A 29 0.78 -3.01 -23.88
C PRO A 29 1.37 -2.00 -24.88
N PRO A 30 1.64 -2.40 -26.13
CA PRO A 30 1.99 -1.47 -27.21
C PRO A 30 0.92 -0.37 -27.34
N GLY A 31 1.33 0.89 -27.38
CA GLY A 31 0.43 2.05 -27.47
C GLY A 31 -0.20 2.50 -26.15
N HIS A 32 0.16 1.89 -25.01
CA HIS A 32 -0.18 2.45 -23.70
C HIS A 32 0.65 3.72 -23.47
N HIS A 33 -0.04 4.85 -23.33
CA HIS A 33 0.58 6.13 -23.01
C HIS A 33 0.40 6.42 -21.53
N GLU A 34 1.51 6.73 -20.87
CA GLU A 34 1.46 7.19 -19.50
C GLU A 34 0.84 8.59 -19.41
N VAL A 35 -0.04 8.78 -18.43
CA VAL A 35 -0.69 10.06 -18.15
C VAL A 35 -0.10 10.62 -16.84
N PRO A 36 0.68 11.71 -16.89
CA PRO A 36 1.15 12.38 -15.69
C PRO A 36 0.00 12.74 -14.72
N PRO A 37 0.21 12.68 -13.39
CA PRO A 37 -0.85 12.91 -12.40
C PRO A 37 -1.47 14.31 -12.46
N ASP A 38 -0.73 15.32 -12.91
CA ASP A 38 -1.25 16.67 -13.14
C ASP A 38 -2.20 16.75 -14.34
N GLN A 39 -2.07 15.83 -15.29
CA GLN A 39 -2.90 15.69 -16.50
C GLN A 39 -4.03 14.66 -16.32
N CYS A 40 -3.97 13.82 -15.30
CA CYS A 40 -5.03 12.89 -14.96
C CYS A 40 -6.20 13.65 -14.28
N PRO A 41 -7.44 13.54 -14.80
CA PRO A 41 -8.60 14.17 -14.16
C PRO A 41 -8.79 13.67 -12.73
N LEU A 42 -9.31 14.51 -11.82
CA LEU A 42 -9.56 14.09 -10.43
C LEU A 42 -10.52 12.90 -10.33
N ILE A 43 -11.50 12.82 -11.24
CA ILE A 43 -12.41 11.68 -11.35
C ILE A 43 -11.74 10.42 -11.93
N GLY A 44 -10.49 10.52 -12.37
CA GLY A 44 -9.75 9.46 -13.05
C GLY A 44 -10.15 9.27 -14.52
N SER A 45 -9.48 8.35 -15.19
CA SER A 45 -9.84 7.89 -16.54
C SER A 45 -9.51 6.41 -16.73
N ARG A 46 -10.14 5.77 -17.72
CA ARG A 46 -9.79 4.40 -18.13
C ARG A 46 -8.92 4.45 -19.39
N PRO A 47 -7.94 3.53 -19.56
CA PRO A 47 -7.15 3.43 -20.79
C PRO A 47 -7.98 3.16 -22.06
N ASP A 48 -9.16 2.57 -21.92
CA ASP A 48 -10.07 2.27 -23.03
C ASP A 48 -10.99 3.45 -23.40
N GLY A 49 -10.80 4.62 -22.78
CA GLY A 49 -11.58 5.83 -23.02
C GLY A 49 -13.00 5.81 -22.42
N ARG A 50 -13.44 4.71 -21.80
CA ARG A 50 -14.74 4.68 -21.12
C ARG A 50 -14.69 5.51 -19.84
N PRO A 51 -15.83 6.11 -19.42
CA PRO A 51 -15.87 6.80 -18.15
C PRO A 51 -15.58 5.82 -16.99
N PRO A 52 -14.96 6.29 -15.89
CA PRO A 52 -14.86 5.53 -14.66
C PRO A 52 -16.24 5.04 -14.21
N GLY A 53 -16.33 3.85 -13.64
CA GLY A 53 -17.55 3.22 -13.16
C GLY A 53 -18.08 3.89 -11.89
N PRO A 54 -19.26 3.49 -11.39
CA PRO A 54 -19.88 4.13 -10.23
C PRO A 54 -18.99 4.16 -8.98
N VAL A 55 -18.33 3.04 -8.65
CA VAL A 55 -17.42 2.94 -7.49
C VAL A 55 -16.19 3.83 -7.68
N GLU A 56 -15.54 3.75 -8.83
CA GLU A 56 -14.38 4.56 -9.16
C GLU A 56 -14.69 6.07 -9.10
N ARG A 57 -15.87 6.51 -9.57
CA ARG A 57 -16.29 7.91 -9.45
C ARG A 57 -16.46 8.38 -8.00
N LEU A 58 -16.69 7.46 -7.05
CA LEU A 58 -16.74 7.77 -5.62
C LEU A 58 -15.34 7.77 -4.98
N LEU A 59 -14.46 6.85 -5.38
CA LEU A 59 -13.12 6.69 -4.81
C LEU A 59 -12.10 7.66 -5.41
N ASN A 60 -12.08 7.83 -6.74
CA ASN A 60 -11.03 8.57 -7.44
C ASN A 60 -10.85 10.00 -6.91
N PRO A 61 -11.90 10.82 -6.67
CA PRO A 61 -11.71 12.15 -6.09
C PRO A 61 -11.05 12.15 -4.71
N LYS A 62 -11.23 11.07 -3.93
CA LYS A 62 -10.64 10.91 -2.60
C LYS A 62 -9.20 10.41 -2.69
N LYS A 63 -8.93 9.41 -3.54
CA LYS A 63 -7.58 8.92 -3.86
C LYS A 63 -6.70 10.04 -4.42
N ASN A 64 -7.26 10.84 -5.32
CA ASN A 64 -6.58 11.97 -5.99
C ASN A 64 -6.57 13.28 -5.19
N ARG A 65 -6.82 13.28 -3.87
CA ARG A 65 -6.73 14.50 -3.06
C ARG A 65 -5.34 15.12 -3.13
N ARG A 66 -5.27 16.36 -3.60
CA ARG A 66 -4.03 17.13 -3.78
C ARG A 66 -3.69 18.05 -2.61
N THR A 67 -4.52 18.06 -1.57
CA THR A 67 -4.36 18.87 -0.36
C THR A 67 -4.14 17.97 0.85
N ALA A 68 -3.30 18.41 1.79
CA ALA A 68 -3.20 17.74 3.09
C ALA A 68 -4.45 18.02 3.94
N PRO A 69 -4.82 17.13 4.86
CA PRO A 69 -5.82 17.44 5.87
C PRO A 69 -5.37 18.61 6.72
N ALA A 70 -6.25 19.59 6.91
CA ALA A 70 -5.99 20.70 7.81
C ALA A 70 -6.16 20.25 9.27
N PRO A 71 -5.65 21.01 10.26
CA PRO A 71 -5.76 20.62 11.67
C PRO A 71 -7.18 20.32 12.13
N GLN A 72 -8.18 21.04 11.63
CA GLN A 72 -9.60 20.80 11.95
C GLN A 72 -10.18 19.53 11.32
N ASP A 73 -9.54 18.99 10.28
CA ASP A 73 -9.96 17.76 9.62
C ASP A 73 -9.38 16.52 10.32
N MET A 74 -8.41 16.70 11.22
CA MET A 74 -7.69 15.61 11.88
C MET A 74 -8.52 14.99 13.01
N ASP A 75 -8.74 13.66 12.95
CA ASP A 75 -9.24 12.89 14.07
C ASP A 75 -8.07 12.21 14.80
N SER A 76 -7.60 12.84 15.88
CA SER A 76 -6.53 12.31 16.73
C SER A 76 -6.90 11.02 17.45
N SER A 77 -8.20 10.68 17.47
CA SER A 77 -8.65 9.43 18.05
C SER A 77 -8.34 8.25 17.13
N VAL A 78 -8.12 8.45 15.82
CA VAL A 78 -7.78 7.39 14.87
C VAL A 78 -6.30 7.04 14.95
N THR A 79 -6.01 5.89 15.57
CA THR A 79 -4.66 5.34 15.71
C THR A 79 -4.51 4.04 14.94
N LEU A 80 -3.27 3.60 14.69
CA LEU A 80 -2.98 2.30 14.07
C LEU A 80 -3.70 1.15 14.80
N ALA A 81 -3.62 1.12 16.13
CA ALA A 81 -4.26 0.09 16.94
C ALA A 81 -5.79 0.10 16.76
N ARG A 82 -6.41 1.28 16.65
CA ARG A 82 -7.84 1.37 16.36
C ARG A 82 -8.15 0.93 14.95
N MET A 83 -7.42 1.37 13.92
CA MET A 83 -7.66 0.90 12.54
C MET A 83 -7.55 -0.63 12.41
N LEU A 84 -6.63 -1.26 13.15
CA LEU A 84 -6.43 -2.72 13.13
C LEU A 84 -7.33 -3.50 14.10
N ALA A 85 -8.10 -2.83 14.96
CA ALA A 85 -8.98 -3.54 15.90
C ALA A 85 -10.01 -4.41 15.15
N PRO A 86 -10.36 -5.60 15.67
CA PRO A 86 -11.39 -6.44 15.08
C PRO A 86 -12.74 -5.72 15.05
N GLY A 87 -13.55 -5.98 14.03
CA GLY A 87 -14.90 -5.45 13.90
C GLY A 87 -15.27 -5.17 12.45
N ASP A 88 -16.51 -4.80 12.18
CA ASP A 88 -16.95 -4.38 10.84
C ASP A 88 -16.45 -2.96 10.54
N ASP A 89 -15.68 -2.81 9.47
CA ASP A 89 -15.11 -1.52 9.08
C ASP A 89 -16.08 -0.56 8.38
N ARG A 90 -17.26 -1.00 7.94
CA ARG A 90 -18.16 -0.20 7.08
C ARG A 90 -18.60 1.15 7.63
N THR A 91 -18.54 1.36 8.94
CA THR A 91 -19.03 2.59 9.59
C THR A 91 -18.06 3.18 10.63
N ARG A 92 -16.81 2.70 10.66
CA ARG A 92 -15.89 2.98 11.79
C ARG A 92 -15.27 4.37 11.78
N PHE A 93 -15.03 4.92 10.60
CA PHE A 93 -14.36 6.20 10.41
C PHE A 93 -15.07 7.02 9.34
N ILE A 94 -14.63 8.28 9.15
CA ILE A 94 -15.25 9.23 8.24
C ILE A 94 -14.22 9.67 7.21
N GLU A 95 -14.52 9.51 5.93
CA GLU A 95 -13.58 9.78 4.83
C GLU A 95 -13.28 11.28 4.61
N THR A 96 -14.00 12.18 5.29
CA THR A 96 -13.72 13.62 5.32
C THR A 96 -12.71 14.00 6.40
N GLN A 97 -12.19 13.03 7.16
CA GLN A 97 -11.20 13.27 8.20
C GLN A 97 -9.81 12.78 7.77
N GLY A 98 -8.79 13.44 8.28
CA GLY A 98 -7.42 12.96 8.28
C GLY A 98 -7.07 12.23 9.56
N ALA A 99 -5.99 11.45 9.53
CA ALA A 99 -5.45 10.79 10.70
C ALA A 99 -3.91 10.78 10.66
N GLU A 100 -3.32 10.68 11.85
CA GLU A 100 -1.90 10.43 12.03
C GLU A 100 -1.72 9.09 12.71
N ILE A 101 -1.01 8.17 12.06
CA ILE A 101 -0.73 6.84 12.60
C ILE A 101 0.77 6.61 12.66
N THR A 102 1.22 5.85 13.66
CA THR A 102 2.62 5.40 13.75
C THR A 102 2.65 3.88 13.73
N GLY A 103 3.47 3.29 12.87
CA GLY A 103 3.57 1.84 12.72
C GLY A 103 4.90 1.38 12.14
N TYR A 104 5.11 0.07 12.15
CA TYR A 104 6.26 -0.60 11.56
C TYR A 104 6.00 -0.92 10.09
N VAL A 105 6.89 -0.50 9.20
CA VAL A 105 6.77 -0.74 7.75
C VAL A 105 7.27 -2.14 7.42
N VAL A 106 6.34 -3.00 7.00
CA VAL A 106 6.61 -4.40 6.65
C VAL A 106 7.05 -4.54 5.19
N LYS A 107 6.42 -3.78 4.30
CA LYS A 107 6.63 -3.88 2.85
C LYS A 107 6.35 -2.55 2.17
N VAL A 108 7.11 -2.24 1.12
CA VAL A 108 6.86 -1.11 0.22
C VAL A 108 6.95 -1.60 -1.21
N GLU A 109 5.91 -1.37 -2.01
CA GLU A 109 5.83 -1.87 -3.37
C GLU A 109 4.98 -0.98 -4.29
N GLN A 110 4.99 -1.32 -5.58
CA GLN A 110 4.06 -0.77 -6.54
C GLN A 110 2.63 -1.21 -6.20
N GLY A 111 1.66 -0.33 -6.38
CA GLY A 111 0.25 -0.72 -6.29
C GLY A 111 -0.13 -1.86 -7.24
N GLY A 112 -1.02 -2.72 -6.74
CA GLY A 112 -1.25 -4.05 -7.31
C GLY A 112 -1.96 -4.07 -8.66
N HIS A 113 -2.68 -3.00 -9.01
CA HIS A 113 -3.44 -2.93 -10.26
C HIS A 113 -3.46 -1.53 -10.88
N PRO A 114 -3.66 -1.41 -12.21
CA PRO A 114 -3.84 -0.14 -12.86
C PRO A 114 -5.13 0.51 -12.37
N GLU A 115 -5.00 1.63 -11.67
CA GLU A 115 -6.15 2.33 -11.12
C GLU A 115 -6.65 3.42 -12.06
N THR A 116 -7.96 3.60 -12.14
CA THR A 116 -8.53 4.73 -12.88
C THR A 116 -8.20 6.06 -12.23
N ALA A 117 -7.99 6.11 -10.91
CA ALA A 117 -7.45 7.28 -10.20
C ALA A 117 -6.13 7.75 -10.80
N ASN A 118 -5.30 6.81 -11.26
CA ASN A 118 -4.03 7.01 -11.93
C ASN A 118 -4.14 6.89 -13.46
N CYS A 119 -5.32 7.10 -14.03
CA CYS A 119 -5.57 7.03 -15.49
C CYS A 119 -5.16 5.70 -16.13
N GLY A 120 -5.16 4.62 -15.35
CA GLY A 120 -4.73 3.28 -15.75
C GLY A 120 -3.25 3.19 -16.12
N ASN A 121 -2.42 4.04 -15.54
CA ASN A 121 -0.96 3.92 -15.65
C ASN A 121 -0.45 2.58 -15.11
N LEU A 122 0.65 2.11 -15.69
CA LEU A 122 1.19 0.77 -15.43
C LEU A 122 2.58 0.78 -14.80
N THR A 123 3.32 1.90 -14.90
CA THR A 123 4.69 1.95 -14.40
C THR A 123 4.75 2.39 -12.95
N LEU A 124 5.86 2.06 -12.31
CA LEU A 124 6.24 2.54 -10.98
C LEU A 124 6.15 4.07 -10.83
N LYS A 125 6.34 4.82 -11.91
CA LYS A 125 6.41 6.28 -11.88
C LYS A 125 5.05 6.93 -11.64
N PHE A 126 3.97 6.32 -12.15
CA PHE A 126 2.63 6.90 -12.11
C PHE A 126 1.55 5.95 -11.58
N THR A 127 1.94 4.95 -10.80
CA THR A 127 1.05 4.15 -9.94
C THR A 127 1.30 4.49 -8.48
N ASP A 128 0.37 4.16 -7.59
CA ASP A 128 0.57 4.41 -6.16
C ASP A 128 1.71 3.57 -5.59
N THR A 129 2.32 4.09 -4.53
CA THR A 129 3.22 3.29 -3.68
C THR A 129 2.41 2.73 -2.53
N HIS A 130 2.25 1.41 -2.49
CA HIS A 130 1.62 0.73 -1.36
C HIS A 130 2.66 0.51 -0.26
N ILE A 131 2.32 0.90 0.95
CA ILE A 131 3.14 0.67 2.14
C ILE A 131 2.31 -0.13 3.14
N THR A 132 2.75 -1.36 3.40
CA THR A 132 2.12 -2.24 4.38
C THR A 132 2.63 -1.94 5.78
N VAL A 133 1.73 -1.62 6.71
CA VAL A 133 2.04 -1.15 8.05
C VAL A 133 1.41 -2.05 9.11
N ALA A 134 2.21 -2.47 10.10
CA ALA A 134 1.79 -3.26 11.25
C ALA A 134 2.16 -2.57 12.57
N VAL A 135 1.66 -3.09 13.69
CA VAL A 135 2.06 -2.63 15.04
C VAL A 135 3.55 -2.90 15.32
N GLY A 136 4.11 -3.96 14.73
CA GLY A 136 5.51 -4.35 14.84
C GLY A 136 5.96 -5.23 13.67
N PRO A 137 7.21 -5.75 13.68
CA PRO A 137 7.68 -6.68 12.64
C PRO A 137 6.79 -7.91 12.57
N THR A 138 6.33 -8.27 11.37
CA THR A 138 5.47 -9.44 11.15
C THR A 138 5.57 -9.92 9.71
N THR A 139 5.28 -11.20 9.49
CA THR A 139 5.03 -11.79 8.17
C THR A 139 3.55 -12.06 7.93
N ASP A 140 2.71 -11.95 8.96
CA ASP A 140 1.26 -12.10 8.86
C ASP A 140 0.61 -10.79 8.42
N LEU A 141 0.36 -10.68 7.11
CA LEU A 141 -0.24 -9.49 6.52
C LEU A 141 -1.70 -9.28 6.93
N THR A 142 -2.39 -10.30 7.43
CA THR A 142 -3.79 -10.16 7.90
C THR A 142 -3.93 -9.26 9.13
N THR A 143 -2.80 -8.89 9.75
CA THR A 143 -2.69 -7.95 10.88
C THR A 143 -2.23 -6.54 10.46
N THR A 144 -2.17 -6.26 9.16
CA THR A 144 -1.64 -5.01 8.61
C THR A 144 -2.73 -4.12 8.01
N LEU A 145 -2.41 -2.85 7.79
CA LEU A 145 -3.17 -1.96 6.90
C LEU A 145 -2.27 -1.42 5.80
N ILE A 146 -2.88 -0.85 4.76
CA ILE A 146 -2.17 -0.18 3.67
C ILE A 146 -2.25 1.34 3.87
N VAL A 147 -1.12 2.02 3.67
CA VAL A 147 -1.09 3.46 3.41
C VAL A 147 -0.50 3.68 2.03
N GLU A 148 -0.98 4.70 1.32
CA GLU A 148 -0.63 4.89 -0.09
C GLU A 148 -0.09 6.29 -0.38
N VAL A 149 1.06 6.32 -1.06
CA VAL A 149 1.66 7.56 -1.58
C VAL A 149 1.35 7.65 -3.07
N THR A 150 0.55 8.63 -3.47
CA THR A 150 0.14 8.78 -4.86
C THR A 150 1.22 9.44 -5.72
N PRO A 151 1.20 9.24 -7.06
CA PRO A 151 2.13 9.92 -7.97
C PRO A 151 2.15 11.43 -7.82
N TRP A 152 1.00 12.07 -7.56
CA TRP A 152 0.91 13.51 -7.30
C TRP A 152 1.78 13.91 -6.10
N TRP A 153 1.59 13.27 -4.94
CA TRP A 153 2.37 13.59 -3.74
C TRP A 153 3.86 13.30 -3.90
N ARG A 154 4.24 12.26 -4.65
CA ARG A 154 5.65 12.03 -5.00
C ARG A 154 6.24 13.17 -5.82
N GLN A 155 5.47 13.73 -6.76
CA GLN A 155 5.91 14.88 -7.55
C GLN A 155 5.99 16.15 -6.72
N GLU A 156 5.00 16.43 -5.87
CA GLU A 156 5.02 17.59 -4.98
C GLU A 156 6.23 17.54 -4.05
N MET A 157 6.48 16.42 -3.37
CA MET A 157 7.63 16.29 -2.47
C MET A 157 8.97 16.40 -3.20
N LYS A 158 9.04 15.92 -4.45
CA LYS A 158 10.22 16.09 -5.29
C LYS A 158 10.53 17.57 -5.56
N LYS A 159 9.53 18.44 -5.72
CA LYS A 159 9.74 19.90 -5.86
C LYS A 159 10.37 20.51 -4.61
N HIS A 160 10.18 19.89 -3.46
CA HIS A 160 10.80 20.26 -2.18
C HIS A 160 12.13 19.53 -1.91
N GLY A 161 12.69 18.84 -2.91
CA GLY A 161 13.96 18.11 -2.78
C GLY A 161 13.87 16.80 -1.99
N ILE A 162 12.65 16.30 -1.74
CA ILE A 162 12.42 15.07 -0.99
C ILE A 162 11.99 13.97 -1.96
N ASP A 163 12.78 12.89 -2.05
CA ASP A 163 12.49 11.78 -2.95
C ASP A 163 11.56 10.75 -2.29
N TRP A 164 10.30 10.75 -2.71
CA TRP A 164 9.28 9.77 -2.32
C TRP A 164 9.03 8.72 -3.42
N SER A 165 9.98 8.50 -4.34
CA SER A 165 9.86 7.38 -5.29
C SER A 165 9.72 6.04 -4.57
N THR A 166 9.01 5.08 -5.18
CA THR A 166 8.78 3.76 -4.59
C THR A 166 10.08 3.05 -4.19
N PRO A 167 11.15 3.06 -5.02
CA PRO A 167 12.42 2.47 -4.62
C PRO A 167 13.04 3.16 -3.39
N THR A 168 13.01 4.50 -3.34
CA THR A 168 13.57 5.26 -2.22
C THR A 168 12.78 5.03 -0.94
N LEU A 169 11.45 5.03 -1.00
CA LEU A 169 10.61 4.69 0.16
C LEU A 169 10.85 3.26 0.64
N ASN A 170 10.99 2.30 -0.28
CA ASN A 170 11.33 0.93 0.10
C ASN A 170 12.68 0.87 0.82
N GLN A 171 13.72 1.45 0.25
CA GLN A 171 15.06 1.45 0.84
C GLN A 171 15.10 2.15 2.20
N THR A 172 14.34 3.24 2.35
CA THR A 172 14.46 4.11 3.53
C THR A 172 13.48 3.79 4.64
N LEU A 173 12.34 3.17 4.35
CA LEU A 173 11.27 2.93 5.33
C LEU A 173 11.13 1.47 5.74
N THR A 174 11.37 0.50 4.85
CA THR A 174 11.18 -0.92 5.16
C THR A 174 11.97 -1.31 6.41
N GLY A 175 11.30 -1.95 7.36
CA GLY A 175 11.90 -2.37 8.63
C GLY A 175 12.01 -1.27 9.69
N LYS A 176 11.40 -0.10 9.48
CA LYS A 176 11.44 1.02 10.44
C LYS A 176 10.07 1.37 10.97
N LYS A 177 10.07 2.03 12.14
CA LYS A 177 8.87 2.68 12.68
C LYS A 177 8.73 4.06 12.05
N VAL A 178 7.57 4.31 11.46
CA VAL A 178 7.29 5.50 10.67
C VAL A 178 5.92 6.04 11.06
N LYS A 179 5.83 7.35 11.11
CA LYS A 179 4.60 8.11 11.30
C LYS A 179 4.10 8.59 9.95
N PHE A 180 2.85 8.31 9.65
CA PHE A 180 2.16 8.68 8.42
C PHE A 180 0.99 9.59 8.75
N THR A 181 0.82 10.64 7.95
CA THR A 181 -0.32 11.56 8.03
C THR A 181 -0.99 11.63 6.68
N GLY A 182 -2.32 11.60 6.65
CA GLY A 182 -3.08 11.70 5.41
C GLY A 182 -4.57 11.57 5.64
N TRP A 183 -5.31 11.38 4.56
CA TRP A 183 -6.76 11.25 4.60
C TRP A 183 -7.19 9.82 4.88
N LEU A 184 -8.30 9.65 5.61
CA LEU A 184 -8.97 8.37 5.72
C LEU A 184 -9.73 8.07 4.44
N LEU A 185 -9.59 6.84 3.96
CA LEU A 185 -10.28 6.32 2.79
C LEU A 185 -10.82 4.93 3.10
N PHE A 186 -12.13 4.71 2.86
CA PHE A 186 -12.71 3.38 2.88
C PHE A 186 -12.63 2.80 1.47
N ASP A 187 -11.61 1.99 1.20
CA ASP A 187 -11.47 1.41 -0.14
C ASP A 187 -12.43 0.23 -0.35
N VAL A 188 -13.61 0.56 -0.88
CA VAL A 188 -14.69 -0.39 -1.11
C VAL A 188 -14.32 -1.46 -2.15
N ASP A 189 -13.36 -1.21 -3.05
CA ASP A 189 -12.90 -2.22 -4.03
C ASP A 189 -12.22 -3.40 -3.34
N HIS A 190 -11.73 -3.19 -2.11
CA HIS A 190 -10.97 -4.17 -1.34
C HIS A 190 -11.77 -4.83 -0.20
N ILE A 191 -13.12 -4.73 -0.18
CA ILE A 191 -13.97 -5.39 0.83
C ILE A 191 -13.66 -6.88 1.01
N LYS A 192 -13.31 -7.56 -0.08
CA LYS A 192 -13.04 -9.00 -0.08
C LYS A 192 -11.62 -9.35 0.36
N GLU A 193 -10.80 -8.38 0.69
CA GLU A 193 -9.36 -8.57 0.93
C GLU A 193 -8.95 -8.31 2.39
N ALA A 194 -9.86 -7.71 3.18
CA ALA A 194 -9.64 -7.40 4.59
C ALA A 194 -10.42 -8.33 5.53
N THR A 195 -9.78 -8.84 6.58
CA THR A 195 -10.44 -9.70 7.59
C THR A 195 -11.66 -9.05 8.24
N ASN A 196 -11.66 -7.72 8.41
CA ASN A 196 -12.74 -6.98 9.04
C ASN A 196 -14.01 -6.79 8.17
N THR A 197 -13.94 -7.00 6.86
CA THR A 197 -15.08 -6.79 5.94
C THR A 197 -15.38 -7.97 5.04
N GLN A 198 -14.45 -8.91 4.92
CA GLN A 198 -14.55 -10.01 3.98
C GLN A 198 -15.79 -10.87 4.28
N PRO A 199 -16.65 -11.14 3.28
CA PRO A 199 -17.77 -12.08 3.45
C PRO A 199 -17.29 -13.49 3.79
N ALA A 200 -18.06 -14.23 4.58
CA ALA A 200 -17.72 -15.58 5.04
C ALA A 200 -17.35 -16.59 3.93
N HIS A 201 -17.82 -16.37 2.70
CA HIS A 201 -17.58 -17.23 1.53
C HIS A 201 -16.76 -16.56 0.44
N ALA A 202 -15.85 -15.65 0.80
CA ALA A 202 -14.95 -15.03 -0.16
C ALA A 202 -14.04 -16.08 -0.83
N PRO A 203 -13.76 -15.93 -2.15
CA PRO A 203 -13.03 -16.93 -2.93
C PRO A 203 -11.52 -16.97 -2.63
N LYS A 204 -10.99 -15.97 -1.94
CA LYS A 204 -9.57 -15.86 -1.57
C LYS A 204 -9.48 -15.52 -0.10
N PRO A 205 -8.43 -15.97 0.62
CA PRO A 205 -8.18 -15.51 1.98
C PRO A 205 -7.90 -13.99 1.99
N PRO A 206 -8.21 -13.30 3.09
CA PRO A 206 -7.86 -11.90 3.23
C PRO A 206 -6.35 -11.80 3.39
N TRP A 207 -5.77 -10.68 2.96
CA TRP A 207 -4.34 -10.40 3.08
C TRP A 207 -4.05 -9.11 3.85
N ARG A 208 -5.09 -8.42 4.33
CA ARG A 208 -4.99 -7.26 5.21
C ARG A 208 -6.02 -7.32 6.34
N ARG A 209 -5.85 -6.48 7.36
CA ARG A 209 -6.77 -6.40 8.50
C ARG A 209 -8.03 -5.62 8.15
N THR A 210 -7.82 -4.41 7.62
CA THR A 210 -8.85 -3.40 7.39
C THR A 210 -8.87 -2.95 5.94
N VAL A 211 -10.03 -2.48 5.48
CA VAL A 211 -10.15 -1.76 4.19
C VAL A 211 -9.91 -0.26 4.31
N TRP A 212 -9.83 0.26 5.54
CA TRP A 212 -9.46 1.65 5.74
C TRP A 212 -7.98 1.85 5.49
N GLU A 213 -7.68 2.91 4.77
CA GLU A 213 -6.34 3.30 4.40
C GLU A 213 -6.06 4.73 4.86
N ILE A 214 -4.77 5.06 5.00
CA ILE A 214 -4.35 6.45 4.88
C ILE A 214 -4.01 6.68 3.42
N HIS A 215 -4.95 7.29 2.68
CA HIS A 215 -4.86 7.52 1.24
C HIS A 215 -5.53 8.85 0.86
N PRO A 216 -4.77 9.82 0.31
CA PRO A 216 -3.33 9.78 0.13
C PRO A 216 -2.59 10.09 1.43
N VAL A 217 -1.38 9.53 1.57
CA VAL A 217 -0.37 10.00 2.52
C VAL A 217 0.16 11.36 2.06
N THR A 218 0.26 12.28 3.01
CA THR A 218 0.62 13.70 2.80
C THR A 218 1.81 14.13 3.66
N ALA A 219 2.16 13.36 4.70
CA ALA A 219 3.42 13.51 5.44
C ALA A 219 3.96 12.13 5.88
N ILE A 220 5.28 12.01 5.88
CA ILE A 220 6.03 10.83 6.34
C ILE A 220 7.13 11.32 7.27
N GLN A 221 7.19 10.78 8.48
CA GLN A 221 8.22 11.08 9.46
C GLN A 221 8.78 9.78 10.06
N ALA A 222 10.08 9.54 9.89
CA ALA A 222 10.74 8.45 10.60
C ALA A 222 10.68 8.70 12.11
N VAL A 223 10.35 7.67 12.89
CA VAL A 223 10.40 7.73 14.35
C VAL A 223 11.81 7.29 14.79
N PRO A 224 12.52 8.07 15.62
CA PRO A 224 13.82 7.70 16.17
C PRO A 224 13.81 6.37 16.93
#